data_AF-A0A8S9WDM8-F1
#
_entry.id   AF-A0A8S9WDM8-F1
#
_cell.length_a   1.000
_cell.length_b   1.000
_cell.length_c   1.000
_cell.angle_alpha   90.00
_cell.angle_beta   90.00
_cell.angle_gamma   90.00
#
_symmetry.space_group_name_H-M   'P 1'
#
loop_
_entity.id
_entity.type
_entity.pdbx_description
1 polymer ?
#
loop_
_entity_poly.entity_id
_entity_poly.type
_entity_poly.pdbx_seq_one_letter_code
_entity_poly.pdbx_strand_id
1 'polypeptide(L)' 'MKLRIVYDNEAKEGLKCDWGFSCLIETGNRKLLFDTGASGAILSQNMGQLGIEKEELEFIVLSH' A
#
# COMPACT_ATOMS: atom_id res chain seq x y z
N MET A 1 1.81 -15.55 5.57
CA MET A 1 2.23 -14.15 5.37
C MET A 1 2.05 -13.83 3.90
N LYS A 2 1.42 -12.70 3.58
CA LYS A 2 1.18 -12.24 2.21
C LYS A 2 1.63 -10.79 2.07
N LEU A 3 2.32 -10.51 0.97
CA LEU A 3 2.84 -9.20 0.63
C LEU A 3 2.14 -8.71 -0.63
N ARG A 4 1.71 -7.46 -0.63
CA ARG A 4 1.11 -6.82 -1.80
C ARG A 4 1.67 -5.42 -1.93
N ILE A 5 2.39 -5.18 -3.01
CA ILE A 5 2.82 -3.84 -3.39
C ILE A 5 1.57 -3.03 -3.76
N VAL A 6 1.43 -1.88 -3.10
CA VAL A 6 0.31 -0.94 -3.28
C VAL A 6 0.79 0.30 -4.03
N TYR A 7 2.07 0.65 -3.88
CA TYR A 7 2.71 1.80 -4.52
C TYR A 7 4.14 1.43 -4.88
N ASP A 8 4.53 1.68 -6.12
CA ASP A 8 5.90 1.51 -6.60
C ASP A 8 6.13 2.43 -7.81
N ASN A 9 7.39 2.53 -8.22
CA ASN A 9 7.83 3.22 -9.42
C ASN A 9 7.26 2.59 -10.70
N GLU A 10 6.85 1.32 -10.63
CA GLU A 10 6.15 0.60 -11.70
C GLU A 10 4.80 0.06 -11.20
N ALA A 11 3.81 0.03 -12.09
CA ALA A 11 2.46 -0.40 -11.73
C ALA A 11 1.85 -1.31 -12.81
N LYS A 12 1.02 -2.26 -12.37
CA LYS A 12 0.16 -3.03 -13.27
C LYS A 12 -0.96 -2.15 -13.81
N GLU A 13 -1.55 -2.56 -14.94
CA GLU A 13 -2.72 -1.89 -15.52
C GLU A 13 -3.83 -1.70 -14.47
N GLY A 14 -4.43 -0.50 -14.46
CA GLY A 14 -5.44 -0.10 -13.48
C GLY A 14 -4.89 0.55 -12.20
N LEU A 15 -3.59 0.45 -11.95
CA LEU A 15 -2.92 1.13 -10.83
C LEU A 15 -2.10 2.33 -11.34
N LYS A 16 -1.84 3.28 -10.45
CA LYS A 16 -0.95 4.43 -10.71
C LYS A 16 0.42 4.17 -10.10
N CYS A 17 1.47 4.37 -10.90
CA CYS A 17 2.84 4.43 -10.43
C CYS A 17 3.26 5.87 -10.15
N ASP A 18 4.22 6.04 -9.25
CA ASP A 18 4.98 7.27 -9.01
C ASP A 18 6.22 6.91 -8.19
N TRP A 19 7.16 7.84 -8.00
CA TRP A 19 8.38 7.56 -7.25
C TRP A 19 8.07 7.29 -5.76
N GLY A 20 8.48 6.13 -5.26
CA GLY A 20 8.30 5.73 -3.87
C GLY A 20 7.81 4.29 -3.73
N PHE A 21 7.57 3.89 -2.49
CA PHE A 21 7.20 2.51 -2.18
C PHE A 21 6.12 2.45 -1.11
N SER A 22 5.21 1.48 -1.23
CA SER A 22 4.32 1.06 -0.16
C SER A 22 3.89 -0.38 -0.37
N CYS A 23 3.92 -1.17 0.72
CA CYS A 23 3.52 -2.56 0.71
C CYS A 23 2.56 -2.86 1.85
N LEU A 24 1.41 -3.46 1.51
CA LEU A 24 0.53 -4.10 2.48
C LEU A 24 1.15 -5.43 2.90
N ILE A 25 1.29 -5.63 4.21
CA ILE A 25 1.74 -6.88 4.81
C ILE A 25 0.59 -7.48 5.62
N GLU A 26 0.15 -8.67 5.22
CA GLU A 26 -0.90 -9.44 5.88
C GLU A 26 -0.27 -10.64 6.61
N THR A 27 -0.42 -10.69 7.94
CA THR A 27 0.15 -11.75 8.78
C THR A 27 -0.79 -12.14 9.92
N GLY A 28 -1.25 -13.39 9.92
CA GLY A 28 -2.31 -13.83 10.83
C GLY A 28 -3.57 -12.99 10.64
N ASN A 29 -4.10 -12.46 11.74
CA ASN A 29 -5.25 -11.54 11.72
C ASN A 29 -4.82 -10.07 11.61
N ARG A 30 -3.54 -9.81 11.31
CA ARG A 30 -3.00 -8.45 11.29
C ARG A 30 -2.72 -7.93 9.90
N LYS A 31 -3.01 -6.64 9.70
CA LYS A 31 -2.68 -5.90 8.49
C LYS A 31 -1.92 -4.64 8.85
N LEU A 32 -0.79 -4.44 8.18
CA LEU A 32 0.01 -3.24 8.32
C LEU A 32 0.46 -2.73 6.95
N LEU A 33 0.62 -1.42 6.86
CA LEU A 33 1.17 -0.75 5.70
C LEU A 33 2.62 -0.36 5.98
N PHE A 34 3.54 -0.85 5.17
CA PHE A 34 4.94 -0.45 5.21
C PHE A 34 5.16 0.64 4.15
N ASP A 35 5.59 1.82 4.60
CA ASP A 35 5.68 3.07 3.85
C ASP A 35 4.38 3.51 3.16
N THR A 36 4.37 4.73 2.62
CA THR A 36 3.17 5.36 2.06
C THR A 36 3.39 5.95 0.66
N GLY A 37 4.55 5.74 0.06
CA GLY A 37 4.95 6.39 -1.20
C GLY A 37 5.09 7.92 -1.06
N ALA A 38 5.26 8.61 -2.19
CA ALA A 38 5.39 10.07 -2.20
C ALA A 38 4.04 10.81 -2.23
N SER A 39 2.96 10.15 -2.68
CA SER A 39 1.64 10.77 -2.88
C SER A 39 0.52 9.99 -2.21
N GLY A 40 -0.05 10.57 -1.15
CA GLY A 40 -1.21 9.99 -0.45
C GLY A 40 -2.45 9.83 -1.35
N ALA A 41 -2.60 10.65 -2.39
CA ALA A 41 -3.68 10.54 -3.35
C ALA A 41 -3.53 9.29 -4.24
N ILE A 42 -2.32 9.02 -4.74
CA ILE A 42 -2.02 7.83 -5.54
C ILE A 42 -2.13 6.56 -4.68
N LEU A 43 -1.57 6.58 -3.46
CA LEU A 43 -1.72 5.49 -2.51
C LEU A 43 -3.19 5.16 -2.26
N SER A 44 -4.00 6.18 -1.92
CA SER A 44 -5.43 5.99 -1.65
C SER A 44 -6.19 5.45 -2.86
N GLN A 45 -5.83 5.88 -4.07
CA GLN A 45 -6.44 5.37 -5.29
C GLN A 45 -6.08 3.89 -5.51
N ASN A 46 -4.80 3.53 -5.38
CA ASN A 46 -4.35 2.15 -5.57
C ASN A 46 -4.95 1.22 -4.51
N MET A 47 -5.06 1.65 -3.26
CA MET A 47 -5.75 0.90 -2.21
C MET A 47 -7.21 0.61 -2.61
N GLY A 48 -7.94 1.61 -3.10
CA GLY A 48 -9.30 1.41 -3.60
C GLY A 48 -9.39 0.42 -4.76
N GLN A 49 -8.49 0.51 -5.74
CA GLN A 49 -8.43 -0.44 -6.87
C GLN A 49 -8.08 -1.87 -6.43
N LEU A 50 -7.35 -2.01 -5.33
CA LEU A 50 -6.96 -3.30 -4.75
C LEU A 50 -7.95 -3.83 -3.72
N GLY A 51 -9.05 -3.12 -3.45
CA GLY A 51 -10.03 -3.45 -2.43
C GLY A 51 -9.44 -3.47 -1.01
N ILE A 52 -8.54 -2.53 -0.71
CA ILE A 52 -7.91 -2.38 0.60
C ILE A 52 -8.57 -1.21 1.32
N GLU A 53 -9.27 -1.52 2.42
CA GLU A 53 -9.86 -0.52 3.31
C GLU A 53 -8.83 -0.02 4.33
N LYS A 54 -8.78 1.29 4.57
CA LYS A 54 -7.76 1.89 5.45
C LYS A 54 -8.01 1.57 6.92
N GLU A 55 -9.28 1.38 7.26
CA GLU A 55 -9.79 1.08 8.60
C GLU A 55 -9.36 -0.31 9.08
N GLU A 56 -8.95 -1.19 8.16
CA GLU A 56 -8.42 -2.51 8.49
C GLU A 56 -6.91 -2.50 8.81
N LEU A 57 -6.22 -1.38 8.59
CA LEU A 57 -4.80 -1.25 8.90
C LEU A 57 -4.63 -0.97 10.40
N GLU A 58 -3.91 -1.84 11.10
CA GLU A 58 -3.59 -1.65 12.51
C GLU A 58 -2.34 -0.79 12.72
N PHE A 59 -1.39 -0.89 11.79
CA PHE A 59 -0.09 -0.23 11.89
C PHE A 59 0.33 0.37 10.56
N ILE A 60 0.98 1.52 10.64
CA ILE A 60 1.77 2.10 9.55
C ILE A 60 3.21 2.15 10.04
N VAL A 61 4.12 1.57 9.27
CA VAL A 61 5.56 1.59 9.55
C VAL A 61 6.22 2.49 8.51
N LEU A 62 6.93 3.51 8.97
CA LEU A 62 7.74 4.38 8.12
C LEU A 62 9.19 3.92 8.21
N SER A 63 9.80 3.64 7.07
CA SER A 63 11.15 3.09 6.98
C SER A 63 12.22 4.11 7.39
N HIS A 64 12.01 5.40 7.06
CA HIS A 64 12.90 6.52 7.37
C HIS A 64 12.16 7.87 7.38
#